data_AF-A0A9D0ZS80-F1
#
_entry.id   AF-A0A9D0ZS80-F1
#
_cell.length_a   1.000
_cell.length_b   1.000
_cell.length_c   1.000
_cell.angle_alpha   90.00
_cell.angle_beta   90.00
_cell.angle_gamma   90.00
#
_symmetry.space_group_name_H-M   'P 1'
#
loop_
_entity.id
_entity.type
_entity.pdbx_description
1 polymer ?
#
loop_
_entity_poly.entity_id
_entity_poly.type
_entity_poly.pdbx_seq_one_letter_code
_entity_poly.pdbx_strand_id
1 'polypeptide(L)'
;MPHDLNKENHPYKYGYGKLYHSGFHFIDLLSELIKINDLTDEIKKIKTGKIYGNIFTPNDEKDVFNKNDYFNIFPESKNVKVYQVLDTTIFERYGEKNFYGQLNFYNFNKSLITTANLNLLHYGFSRRGWFKSRDYYKKNGRVRHERVTINVGPLLTIQIQSYQSKEIKDRTNSKEETEPGGLEHFDIDIYRNVDIIGGKVHEKIKLKDLYDKNIQNNNFIGYNEKSREEFLDNYFYKDDNVGDIENEQLAIEILYSCSKIIYNKYNHMEKIETIKIPKEEN
;
A
#
# COMPACT_ATOMS: atom_id res chain seq x y z
N MET A 1 -9.55 0.81 15.17
CA MET A 1 -10.11 1.46 16.37
C MET A 1 -11.51 2.00 16.05
N PRO A 2 -12.56 1.50 16.74
CA PRO A 2 -13.95 1.87 16.52
C PRO A 2 -14.24 3.38 16.62
N HIS A 3 -13.57 4.07 17.55
CA HIS A 3 -13.76 5.51 17.75
C HIS A 3 -13.30 6.37 16.56
N ASP A 4 -12.49 5.83 15.64
CA ASP A 4 -12.02 6.54 14.45
C ASP A 4 -12.93 6.32 13.22
N LEU A 5 -13.86 5.36 13.27
CA LEU A 5 -14.65 4.94 12.11
C LEU A 5 -15.64 5.99 11.59
N ASN A 6 -16.19 6.81 12.49
CA ASN A 6 -17.23 7.79 12.16
C ASN A 6 -16.70 9.16 11.72
N LYS A 7 -15.37 9.32 11.65
CA LYS A 7 -14.74 10.61 11.40
C LYS A 7 -14.92 11.07 9.96
N GLU A 8 -15.00 12.38 9.76
CA GLU A 8 -15.15 12.98 8.42
C GLU A 8 -13.87 12.91 7.58
N ASN A 9 -12.71 13.01 8.21
CA ASN A 9 -11.42 12.95 7.52
C ASN A 9 -11.02 11.52 7.11
N HIS A 10 -11.85 10.52 7.42
CA HIS A 10 -11.66 9.14 6.99
C HIS A 10 -12.90 8.62 6.29
N PRO A 11 -12.74 7.91 5.18
CA PRO A 11 -13.87 7.60 4.33
C PRO A 11 -14.69 6.37 4.75
N TYR A 12 -14.29 5.67 5.81
CA TYR A 12 -14.84 4.34 6.12
C TYR A 12 -16.37 4.32 6.21
N LYS A 13 -17.00 5.29 6.88
CA LYS A 13 -18.46 5.36 7.02
C LYS A 13 -19.22 5.60 5.70
N TYR A 14 -18.51 6.01 4.64
CA TYR A 14 -19.04 6.25 3.31
C TYR A 14 -18.88 5.05 2.37
N GLY A 15 -18.43 3.90 2.89
CA GLY A 15 -18.37 2.64 2.14
C GLY A 15 -17.06 2.38 1.40
N TYR A 16 -16.12 3.32 1.39
CA TYR A 16 -14.80 3.10 0.77
C TYR A 16 -13.70 3.03 1.83
N GLY A 17 -12.94 1.94 1.80
CA GLY A 17 -12.00 1.56 2.84
C GLY A 17 -10.54 1.76 2.48
N LYS A 18 -9.68 0.87 2.96
CA LYS A 18 -8.22 0.93 2.78
C LYS A 18 -7.80 0.97 1.31
N LEU A 19 -8.46 0.23 0.42
CA LEU A 19 -8.18 0.19 -1.02
C LEU A 19 -8.24 1.61 -1.61
N TYR A 20 -9.36 2.29 -1.44
CA TYR A 20 -9.56 3.64 -1.99
C TYR A 20 -8.95 4.77 -1.14
N HIS A 21 -8.77 4.58 0.16
CA HIS A 21 -8.21 5.61 1.02
C HIS A 21 -6.70 5.84 0.76
N SER A 22 -5.96 4.78 0.46
CA SER A 22 -4.50 4.85 0.24
C SER A 22 -3.92 3.64 -0.48
N GLY A 23 -4.71 2.58 -0.70
CA GLY A 23 -4.26 1.35 -1.33
C GLY A 23 -4.02 1.48 -2.83
N PHE A 24 -4.77 2.36 -3.51
CA PHE A 24 -4.65 2.57 -4.95
C PHE A 24 -3.24 2.98 -5.37
N HIS A 25 -2.51 3.76 -4.57
CA HIS A 25 -1.09 4.05 -4.86
C HIS A 25 -0.21 2.80 -5.02
N PHE A 26 -0.53 1.72 -4.29
CA PHE A 26 0.18 0.45 -4.45
C PHE A 26 -0.34 -0.37 -5.65
N ILE A 27 -1.57 -0.11 -6.10
CA ILE A 27 -2.09 -0.65 -7.36
C ILE A 27 -1.35 0.01 -8.53
N ASP A 28 -1.19 1.33 -8.50
CA ASP A 28 -0.46 2.09 -9.53
C ASP A 28 1.00 1.61 -9.62
N LEU A 29 1.68 1.50 -8.47
CA LEU A 29 3.03 0.93 -8.42
C LEU A 29 3.07 -0.51 -8.95
N LEU A 30 2.09 -1.33 -8.60
CA LEU A 30 2.02 -2.71 -9.07
C LEU A 30 1.83 -2.78 -10.59
N SER A 31 0.98 -1.95 -11.17
CA SER A 31 0.80 -1.91 -12.63
C SER A 31 2.09 -1.50 -13.34
N GLU A 32 2.82 -0.51 -12.82
CA GLU A 32 4.12 -0.11 -13.38
C GLU A 32 5.13 -1.27 -13.34
N LEU A 33 5.19 -1.99 -12.23
CA LEU A 33 6.06 -3.16 -12.12
C LEU A 33 5.64 -4.30 -13.06
N ILE A 34 4.33 -4.47 -13.32
CA ILE A 34 3.83 -5.49 -14.25
C ILE A 34 4.21 -5.15 -15.69
N LYS A 35 4.15 -3.87 -16.09
CA LYS A 35 4.54 -3.41 -17.44
C LYS A 35 5.99 -3.73 -17.82
N ILE A 36 6.86 -3.99 -16.85
CA ILE A 36 8.23 -4.46 -17.12
C ILE A 36 8.21 -5.78 -17.93
N ASN A 37 7.14 -6.58 -17.85
CA ASN A 37 6.99 -7.78 -18.69
C ASN A 37 6.88 -7.46 -20.19
N ASP A 38 6.57 -6.23 -20.58
CA ASP A 38 6.48 -5.83 -21.99
C ASP A 38 7.87 -5.76 -22.65
N LEU A 39 8.93 -5.72 -21.84
CA LEU A 39 10.32 -5.85 -22.28
C LEU A 39 10.73 -7.30 -22.60
N THR A 40 9.83 -8.27 -22.40
CA THR A 40 10.10 -9.68 -22.69
C THR A 40 9.62 -10.08 -24.08
N ASP A 41 10.10 -11.23 -24.58
CA ASP A 41 9.65 -11.79 -25.85
C ASP A 41 8.11 -11.95 -25.90
N GLU A 42 7.51 -11.81 -27.07
CA GLU A 42 6.04 -11.95 -27.28
C GLU A 42 5.44 -13.22 -26.64
N ILE A 43 6.21 -14.31 -26.58
CA ILE A 43 5.78 -15.57 -25.99
C ILE A 43 5.56 -15.47 -24.47
N LYS A 44 6.29 -14.56 -23.80
CA LYS A 44 6.25 -14.34 -22.35
C LYS A 44 5.36 -13.16 -21.96
N LYS A 45 5.01 -12.28 -22.90
CA LYS A 45 4.10 -11.16 -22.65
C LYS A 45 2.78 -11.62 -22.02
N ILE A 46 2.35 -10.88 -21.02
CA ILE A 46 1.10 -11.12 -20.29
C ILE A 46 -0.08 -10.78 -21.19
N LYS A 47 -1.10 -11.64 -21.21
CA LYS A 47 -2.32 -11.45 -22.01
C LYS A 47 -3.60 -11.48 -21.18
N THR A 48 -3.60 -12.19 -20.05
CA THR A 48 -4.75 -12.22 -19.13
C THR A 48 -4.29 -12.16 -17.68
N GLY A 49 -5.09 -11.55 -16.82
CA GLY A 49 -4.90 -11.60 -15.37
C GLY A 49 -6.09 -12.19 -14.65
N LYS A 50 -5.87 -12.76 -13.47
CA LYS A 50 -6.91 -13.16 -12.53
C LYS A 50 -6.53 -12.69 -11.13
N ILE A 51 -7.52 -12.24 -10.37
CA ILE A 51 -7.36 -11.93 -8.95
C ILE A 51 -8.27 -12.84 -8.14
N TYR A 52 -7.71 -13.45 -7.11
CA TYR A 52 -8.44 -14.00 -5.98
C TYR A 52 -8.22 -13.09 -4.79
N GLY A 53 -9.25 -12.81 -3.99
CA GLY A 53 -9.05 -11.92 -2.85
C GLY A 53 -10.03 -12.08 -1.70
N ASN A 54 -9.78 -11.26 -0.68
CA ASN A 54 -10.60 -11.18 0.50
C ASN A 54 -10.40 -9.82 1.18
N ILE A 55 -11.26 -9.49 2.13
CA ILE A 55 -11.12 -8.27 2.93
C ILE A 55 -11.28 -8.57 4.41
N PHE A 56 -10.83 -7.65 5.25
CA PHE A 56 -11.14 -7.58 6.69
C PHE A 56 -12.01 -6.35 6.92
N THR A 57 -13.18 -6.51 7.50
CA THR A 57 -14.18 -5.46 7.70
C THR A 57 -14.16 -4.93 9.14
N PRO A 58 -14.79 -3.78 9.41
CA PRO A 58 -14.97 -3.33 10.79
C PRO A 58 -15.84 -4.26 11.66
N ASN A 59 -16.72 -5.08 11.05
CA ASN A 59 -17.43 -6.13 11.77
C ASN A 59 -16.46 -7.26 12.17
N ASP A 60 -15.55 -7.66 11.27
CA ASP A 60 -14.50 -8.64 11.59
C ASP A 60 -13.58 -8.10 12.73
N GLU A 61 -13.25 -6.79 12.73
CA GLU A 61 -12.49 -6.13 13.81
C GLU A 61 -13.19 -6.29 15.17
N LYS A 62 -14.51 -6.14 15.21
CA LYS A 62 -15.30 -6.26 16.45
C LYS A 62 -15.23 -7.67 17.04
N ASP A 63 -15.21 -8.69 16.20
CA ASP A 63 -15.16 -10.07 16.68
C ASP A 63 -13.75 -10.46 17.14
N VAL A 64 -12.71 -9.91 16.48
CA VAL A 64 -11.30 -10.13 16.85
C VAL A 64 -10.91 -9.35 18.11
N PHE A 65 -11.39 -8.12 18.26
CA PHE A 65 -11.05 -7.24 19.37
C PHE A 65 -12.32 -6.54 19.86
N ASN A 66 -13.02 -7.26 20.72
CA ASN A 66 -14.38 -6.96 21.13
C ASN A 66 -14.45 -5.95 22.28
N LYS A 67 -15.67 -5.62 22.69
CA LYS A 67 -15.93 -4.69 23.78
C LYS A 67 -15.20 -5.05 25.08
N ASN A 68 -15.17 -6.32 25.45
CA ASN A 68 -14.53 -6.76 26.68
C ASN A 68 -13.01 -6.59 26.61
N ASP A 69 -12.41 -6.83 25.44
CA ASP A 69 -10.98 -6.59 25.22
C ASP A 69 -10.65 -5.10 25.42
N TYR A 70 -11.45 -4.20 24.85
CA TYR A 70 -11.32 -2.76 25.08
C TYR A 70 -11.48 -2.40 26.56
N PHE A 71 -12.44 -2.99 27.26
CA PHE A 71 -12.69 -2.72 28.68
C PHE A 71 -11.57 -3.22 29.59
N ASN A 72 -10.89 -4.29 29.20
CA ASN A 72 -9.78 -4.86 29.95
C ASN A 72 -8.50 -4.06 29.71
N ILE A 73 -8.21 -3.67 28.46
CA ILE A 73 -6.99 -2.95 28.09
C ILE A 73 -7.09 -1.46 28.42
N PHE A 74 -8.29 -0.88 28.26
CA PHE A 74 -8.58 0.52 28.54
C PHE A 74 -9.82 0.62 29.45
N PRO A 75 -9.69 0.47 30.78
CA PRO A 75 -10.84 0.49 31.70
C PRO A 75 -11.76 1.71 31.55
N GLU A 76 -11.21 2.88 31.24
CA GLU A 76 -11.96 4.12 31.05
C GLU A 76 -12.84 4.12 29.78
N SER A 77 -12.59 3.20 28.84
CA SER A 77 -13.42 3.01 27.65
C SER A 77 -14.85 2.57 28.00
N LYS A 78 -15.07 2.00 29.20
CA LYS A 78 -16.40 1.68 29.75
C LYS A 78 -17.32 2.90 29.81
N ASN A 79 -16.76 4.11 29.92
CA ASN A 79 -17.50 5.36 30.00
C ASN A 79 -17.69 6.04 28.64
N VAL A 80 -17.38 5.35 27.53
CA VAL A 80 -17.40 5.93 26.19
C VAL A 80 -18.42 5.20 25.32
N LYS A 81 -19.40 5.96 24.81
CA LYS A 81 -20.57 5.44 24.10
C LYS A 81 -20.23 4.42 23.01
N VAL A 82 -19.24 4.73 22.15
CA VAL A 82 -18.87 3.85 21.01
C VAL A 82 -18.47 2.44 21.45
N TYR A 83 -17.88 2.26 22.63
CA TYR A 83 -17.50 0.95 23.15
C TYR A 83 -18.63 0.27 23.90
N GLN A 84 -19.51 1.03 24.57
CA GLN A 84 -20.67 0.48 25.26
C GLN A 84 -21.62 -0.25 24.31
N VAL A 85 -21.79 0.30 23.10
CA VAL A 85 -22.67 -0.24 22.05
C VAL A 85 -21.92 -1.01 20.96
N LEU A 86 -20.64 -1.31 21.15
CA LEU A 86 -19.81 -1.92 20.10
C LEU A 86 -20.42 -3.24 19.61
N ASP A 87 -20.82 -4.13 20.54
CA ASP A 87 -21.41 -5.44 20.24
C ASP A 87 -22.64 -5.34 19.33
N THR A 88 -23.48 -4.34 19.56
CA THR A 88 -24.73 -4.12 18.81
C THR A 88 -24.57 -3.22 17.59
N THR A 89 -23.42 -2.57 17.43
CA THR A 89 -23.16 -1.73 16.26
C THR A 89 -22.87 -2.60 15.04
N ILE A 90 -23.52 -2.27 13.93
CA ILE A 90 -23.39 -2.97 12.64
C ILE A 90 -22.69 -2.03 11.65
N PHE A 91 -21.58 -2.49 11.09
CA PHE A 91 -20.74 -1.73 10.14
C PHE A 91 -20.85 -2.24 8.69
N GLU A 92 -22.01 -2.78 8.28
CA GLU A 92 -22.20 -3.37 6.95
C GLU A 92 -21.91 -2.40 5.79
N ARG A 93 -22.24 -1.12 5.96
CA ARG A 93 -22.00 -0.08 4.94
C ARG A 93 -20.64 0.58 5.04
N TYR A 94 -19.76 0.09 5.92
CA TYR A 94 -18.44 0.68 6.08
C TYR A 94 -17.45 0.03 5.12
N GLY A 95 -16.52 0.84 4.63
CA GLY A 95 -15.39 0.38 3.85
C GLY A 95 -14.52 -0.59 4.63
N GLU A 96 -13.83 -1.45 3.89
CA GLU A 96 -12.94 -2.47 4.41
C GLU A 96 -11.74 -1.87 5.16
N LYS A 97 -11.32 -2.53 6.24
CA LYS A 97 -10.08 -2.21 6.96
C LYS A 97 -8.87 -2.76 6.24
N ASN A 98 -8.91 -4.02 5.80
CA ASN A 98 -7.82 -4.62 5.05
C ASN A 98 -8.32 -5.15 3.72
N PHE A 99 -7.44 -5.14 2.73
CA PHE A 99 -7.64 -5.81 1.45
C PHE A 99 -6.49 -6.79 1.20
N TYR A 100 -6.84 -7.99 0.76
CA TYR A 100 -5.92 -9.07 0.43
C TYR A 100 -6.21 -9.53 -1.00
N GLY A 101 -5.19 -9.55 -1.86
CA GLY A 101 -5.32 -9.99 -3.25
C GLY A 101 -4.14 -10.84 -3.69
N GLN A 102 -4.42 -11.96 -4.33
CA GLN A 102 -3.46 -12.76 -5.08
C GLN A 102 -3.78 -12.60 -6.57
N LEU A 103 -2.86 -11.99 -7.31
CA LEU A 103 -2.99 -11.74 -8.74
C LEU A 103 -2.07 -12.70 -9.49
N ASN A 104 -2.61 -13.33 -10.52
CA ASN A 104 -1.90 -14.25 -11.40
C ASN A 104 -2.05 -13.76 -12.84
N PHE A 105 -0.93 -13.63 -13.55
CA PHE A 105 -0.87 -13.15 -14.91
C PHE A 105 -0.34 -14.22 -15.84
N TYR A 106 -1.03 -14.42 -16.96
CA TYR A 106 -0.80 -15.53 -17.89
C TYR A 106 -0.53 -15.03 -19.30
N ASN A 107 0.35 -15.74 -20.03
CA ASN A 107 0.60 -15.49 -21.44
C ASN A 107 -0.46 -16.14 -22.36
N PHE A 108 -0.27 -16.03 -23.68
CA PHE A 108 -1.16 -16.62 -24.69
C PHE A 108 -1.30 -18.16 -24.58
N ASN A 109 -0.25 -18.84 -24.10
CA ASN A 109 -0.23 -20.29 -23.84
C ASN A 109 -0.91 -20.67 -22.52
N LYS A 110 -1.53 -19.73 -21.80
CA LYS A 110 -2.11 -19.92 -20.46
C LYS A 110 -1.08 -20.35 -19.40
N SER A 111 0.21 -20.15 -19.68
CA SER A 111 1.28 -20.37 -18.70
C SER A 111 1.34 -19.19 -17.74
N LEU A 112 1.54 -19.47 -16.45
CA LEU A 112 1.71 -18.44 -15.43
C LEU A 112 3.07 -17.76 -15.60
N ILE A 113 3.07 -16.43 -15.72
CA ILE A 113 4.27 -15.62 -15.94
C ILE A 113 4.64 -14.83 -14.69
N THR A 114 3.67 -14.07 -14.17
CA THR A 114 3.88 -13.17 -13.04
C THR A 114 2.82 -13.43 -11.98
N THR A 115 3.23 -13.42 -10.71
CA THR A 115 2.32 -13.41 -9.57
C THR A 115 2.56 -12.19 -8.71
N ALA A 116 1.50 -11.65 -8.11
CA ALA A 116 1.60 -10.58 -7.14
C ALA A 116 0.71 -10.88 -5.93
N ASN A 117 1.21 -10.57 -4.74
CA ASN A 117 0.46 -10.67 -3.49
C ASN A 117 0.34 -9.28 -2.88
N LEU A 118 -0.89 -8.78 -2.81
CA LEU A 118 -1.23 -7.48 -2.29
C LEU A 118 -1.83 -7.63 -0.89
N ASN A 119 -1.18 -7.04 0.12
CA ASN A 119 -1.66 -7.01 1.50
C ASN A 119 -1.77 -5.56 1.96
N LEU A 120 -2.94 -4.96 1.79
CA LEU A 120 -3.20 -3.58 2.20
C LEU A 120 -3.83 -3.58 3.59
N LEU A 121 -3.05 -3.19 4.60
CA LEU A 121 -3.48 -3.28 5.99
C LEU A 121 -3.79 -1.88 6.56
N HIS A 122 -4.97 -1.70 7.12
CA HIS A 122 -5.26 -0.66 8.11
C HIS A 122 -5.29 -1.25 9.53
N TYR A 123 -5.81 -2.46 9.66
CA TYR A 123 -5.74 -3.27 10.88
C TYR A 123 -4.42 -4.05 10.86
N GLY A 124 -3.35 -3.36 11.22
CA GLY A 124 -1.99 -3.89 11.37
C GLY A 124 -1.31 -3.26 12.58
N PHE A 125 0.03 -3.31 12.63
CA PHE A 125 0.77 -2.71 13.74
C PHE A 125 0.50 -1.20 13.87
N SER A 126 0.23 -0.75 15.09
CA SER A 126 0.01 0.65 15.42
C SER A 126 0.44 0.93 16.84
N ARG A 127 0.86 2.17 17.12
CA ARG A 127 1.16 2.68 18.46
C ARG A 127 -0.02 3.39 19.12
N ARG A 128 -1.24 3.19 18.61
CA ARG A 128 -2.47 3.72 19.20
C ARG A 128 -2.74 3.05 20.55
N GLY A 129 -2.27 3.70 21.61
CA GLY A 129 -2.49 3.30 23.01
C GLY A 129 -3.62 4.06 23.68
N TRP A 130 -4.70 4.37 22.97
CA TRP A 130 -5.83 5.14 23.51
C TRP A 130 -7.16 4.68 22.94
N PHE A 131 -8.21 4.90 23.72
CA PHE A 131 -9.59 4.61 23.37
C PHE A 131 -10.36 5.85 22.88
N LYS A 132 -9.75 7.04 22.87
CA LYS A 132 -10.31 8.25 22.25
C LYS A 132 -9.25 8.95 21.44
N SER A 133 -9.60 9.43 20.25
CA SER A 133 -8.67 10.18 19.41
C SER A 133 -8.16 11.43 20.14
N ARG A 134 -6.84 11.64 20.08
CA ARG A 134 -6.18 12.82 20.64
C ARG A 134 -5.75 13.82 19.57
N ASP A 135 -5.41 13.31 18.39
CA ASP A 135 -5.01 14.05 17.19
C ASP A 135 -5.64 13.36 15.98
N TYR A 136 -5.91 14.10 14.90
CA TYR A 136 -6.60 13.57 13.71
C TYR A 136 -5.64 13.17 12.59
N TYR A 137 -4.35 13.48 12.65
CA TYR A 137 -3.43 13.27 11.53
C TYR A 137 -2.05 12.73 11.94
N LYS A 138 -1.07 13.61 12.20
CA LYS A 138 0.31 13.25 12.57
C LYS A 138 0.41 13.36 14.09
N LYS A 139 0.82 12.30 14.79
CA LYS A 139 0.83 12.08 16.28
C LYS A 139 -0.32 11.24 16.85
N ASN A 140 -1.04 10.54 15.98
CA ASN A 140 -2.11 9.62 16.37
C ASN A 140 -1.65 8.15 16.26
N GLY A 141 -0.39 7.82 16.58
CA GLY A 141 0.08 6.44 16.70
C GLY A 141 0.13 5.65 15.39
N ARG A 142 -0.04 6.37 14.26
CA ARG A 142 0.15 5.85 12.91
C ARG A 142 1.65 5.74 12.66
N VAL A 143 2.08 4.54 12.30
CA VAL A 143 3.46 4.22 11.94
C VAL A 143 3.46 3.54 10.58
N ARG A 144 4.51 3.77 9.79
CA ARG A 144 4.67 3.19 8.45
C ARG A 144 5.33 1.82 8.52
N HIS A 145 4.68 0.82 7.93
CA HIS A 145 5.18 -0.54 7.81
C HIS A 145 4.90 -1.03 6.39
N GLU A 146 5.87 -0.83 5.51
CA GLU A 146 5.75 -1.12 4.08
C GLU A 146 6.88 -2.08 3.67
N ARG A 147 6.52 -3.06 2.83
CA ARG A 147 7.45 -4.04 2.29
C ARG A 147 7.08 -4.37 0.86
N VAL A 148 8.06 -4.31 -0.03
CA VAL A 148 7.95 -4.81 -1.41
C VAL A 148 9.05 -5.83 -1.63
N THR A 149 8.70 -6.98 -2.22
CA THR A 149 9.69 -7.98 -2.64
C THR A 149 9.43 -8.28 -4.11
N ILE A 150 10.45 -8.03 -4.93
CA ILE A 150 10.42 -8.30 -6.37
C ILE A 150 11.40 -9.43 -6.63
N ASN A 151 10.93 -10.52 -7.22
CA ASN A 151 11.76 -11.65 -7.62
C ASN A 151 11.70 -11.77 -9.14
N VAL A 152 12.86 -11.73 -9.79
CA VAL A 152 12.96 -11.95 -11.24
C VAL A 152 13.64 -13.30 -11.48
N GLY A 153 12.84 -14.36 -11.45
CA GLY A 153 13.30 -15.73 -11.63
C GLY A 153 14.53 -16.07 -10.77
N PRO A 154 15.52 -16.81 -11.30
CA PRO A 154 16.77 -17.12 -10.59
C PRO A 154 17.82 -16.01 -10.66
N LEU A 155 17.46 -14.82 -11.18
CA LEU A 155 18.43 -13.78 -11.55
C LEU A 155 18.66 -12.78 -10.43
N LEU A 156 17.59 -12.26 -9.83
CA LEU A 156 17.70 -11.25 -8.77
C LEU A 156 16.47 -11.20 -7.88
N THR A 157 16.70 -10.74 -6.66
CA THR A 157 15.66 -10.37 -5.69
C THR A 157 15.93 -8.96 -5.19
N ILE A 158 14.91 -8.11 -5.23
CA ILE A 158 14.94 -6.76 -4.63
C ILE A 158 13.98 -6.76 -3.45
N GLN A 159 14.46 -6.32 -2.30
CA GLN A 159 13.67 -6.13 -1.09
C GLN A 159 13.68 -4.66 -0.71
N ILE A 160 12.49 -4.07 -0.63
CA ILE A 160 12.30 -2.69 -0.20
C ILE A 160 11.58 -2.73 1.14
N GLN A 161 12.12 -2.06 2.15
CA GLN A 161 11.60 -2.08 3.50
C GLN A 161 11.55 -0.66 4.07
N SER A 162 10.42 -0.33 4.67
CA SER A 162 10.20 0.96 5.30
C SER A 162 9.41 0.77 6.59
N TYR A 163 10.14 0.80 7.71
CA TYR A 163 9.63 0.41 9.02
C TYR A 163 9.85 1.48 10.06
N GLN A 164 8.77 1.93 10.68
CA GLN A 164 8.77 2.90 11.75
C GLN A 164 8.26 2.28 13.05
N SER A 165 8.99 2.50 14.14
CA SER A 165 8.53 2.29 15.51
C SER A 165 8.38 3.62 16.25
N LYS A 166 8.93 4.71 15.71
CA LYS A 166 8.82 6.08 16.24
C LYS A 166 7.63 6.85 15.63
N GLU A 167 7.09 7.83 16.36
CA GLU A 167 6.17 8.84 15.84
C GLU A 167 6.95 10.11 15.50
N ILE A 168 6.39 11.03 14.71
CA ILE A 168 7.06 12.28 14.32
C ILE A 168 7.50 13.11 15.54
N LYS A 169 6.75 13.05 16.66
CA LYS A 169 7.12 13.72 17.92
C LYS A 169 8.36 13.12 18.61
N ASP A 170 8.71 11.88 18.26
CA ASP A 170 9.86 11.15 18.80
C ASP A 170 11.12 11.36 17.93
N ARG A 171 11.06 12.25 16.92
CA ARG A 171 12.16 12.49 15.99
C ARG A 171 13.41 12.93 16.74
N THR A 172 14.50 12.23 16.51
CA THR A 172 15.84 12.64 16.88
C THR A 172 16.62 13.06 15.63
N ASN A 173 17.68 13.87 15.75
CA ASN A 173 18.59 14.16 14.63
C ASN A 173 19.76 13.18 14.59
N SER A 174 19.52 11.93 14.95
CA SER A 174 20.56 10.89 15.08
C SER A 174 20.59 9.96 13.86
N LYS A 175 21.71 9.27 13.68
CA LYS A 175 21.86 8.23 12.64
C LYS A 175 20.87 7.07 12.81
N GLU A 176 20.35 6.87 14.02
CA GLU A 176 19.36 5.82 14.31
C GLU A 176 18.04 6.06 13.58
N GLU A 177 17.75 7.28 13.13
CA GLU A 177 16.53 7.55 12.34
C GLU A 177 16.52 6.85 10.98
N THR A 178 17.69 6.44 10.46
CA THR A 178 17.78 5.70 9.19
C THR A 178 17.81 4.18 9.36
N GLU A 179 17.85 3.68 10.60
CA GLU A 179 17.86 2.24 10.89
C GLU A 179 16.44 1.73 11.15
N PRO A 180 16.17 0.40 11.04
CA PRO A 180 14.83 -0.16 11.27
C PRO A 180 14.16 0.35 12.55
N GLY A 181 12.98 0.97 12.39
CA GLY A 181 12.23 1.60 13.47
C GLY A 181 12.38 3.14 13.55
N GLY A 182 13.44 3.69 12.96
CA GLY A 182 13.63 5.12 12.77
C GLY A 182 12.60 5.74 11.82
N LEU A 183 12.42 7.07 11.87
CA LEU A 183 11.44 7.77 11.04
C LEU A 183 11.80 7.80 9.56
N GLU A 184 13.10 7.75 9.25
CA GLU A 184 13.68 7.85 7.91
C GLU A 184 14.22 6.50 7.41
N HIS A 185 13.84 5.39 8.07
CA HIS A 185 14.19 4.05 7.60
C HIS A 185 13.48 3.76 6.28
N PHE A 186 14.30 3.59 5.24
CA PHE A 186 13.91 3.10 3.93
C PHE A 186 15.16 2.47 3.30
N ASP A 187 15.13 1.15 3.16
CA ASP A 187 16.24 0.34 2.67
C ASP A 187 15.79 -0.42 1.42
N ILE A 188 16.66 -0.43 0.41
CA ILE A 188 16.55 -1.27 -0.78
C ILE A 188 17.74 -2.24 -0.77
N ASP A 189 17.48 -3.52 -0.56
CA ASP A 189 18.45 -4.60 -0.63
C ASP A 189 18.29 -5.35 -1.96
N ILE A 190 19.37 -5.46 -2.74
CA ILE A 190 19.40 -6.12 -4.04
C ILE A 190 20.35 -7.30 -3.97
N TYR A 191 19.84 -8.49 -4.28
CA TYR A 191 20.58 -9.74 -4.34
C TYR A 191 20.62 -10.21 -5.79
N ARG A 192 21.80 -10.58 -6.30
CA ARG A 192 21.99 -10.93 -7.71
C ARG A 192 22.68 -12.27 -7.86
N ASN A 193 22.25 -13.03 -8.85
CA ASN A 193 22.99 -14.18 -9.37
C ASN A 193 24.12 -13.68 -10.28
N VAL A 194 25.24 -13.32 -9.66
CA VAL A 194 26.36 -12.67 -10.36
C VAL A 194 27.01 -13.55 -11.42
N ASP A 195 26.89 -14.87 -11.30
CA ASP A 195 27.44 -15.80 -12.30
C ASP A 195 26.64 -15.76 -13.61
N ILE A 196 25.38 -15.30 -13.57
CA ILE A 196 24.53 -15.16 -14.77
C ILE A 196 24.49 -13.70 -15.26
N ILE A 197 24.23 -12.74 -14.36
CA ILE A 197 23.97 -11.34 -14.74
C ILE A 197 25.09 -10.37 -14.35
N GLY A 198 26.16 -10.86 -13.73
CA GLY A 198 27.27 -10.03 -13.24
C GLY A 198 26.89 -9.09 -12.09
N GLY A 199 27.77 -8.12 -11.82
CA GLY A 199 27.56 -7.10 -10.79
C GLY A 199 27.94 -7.54 -9.38
N LYS A 200 27.37 -6.86 -8.37
CA LYS A 200 27.61 -7.16 -6.95
C LYS A 200 26.62 -8.19 -6.44
N VAL A 201 27.13 -9.17 -5.68
CA VAL A 201 26.33 -10.24 -5.05
C VAL A 201 25.21 -9.66 -4.20
N HIS A 202 25.54 -8.64 -3.41
CA HIS A 202 24.61 -7.88 -2.60
C HIS A 202 24.92 -6.39 -2.72
N GLU A 203 23.86 -5.59 -2.80
CA GLU A 203 23.93 -4.15 -2.79
C GLU A 203 22.81 -3.60 -1.92
N LYS A 204 23.14 -2.66 -1.05
CA LYS A 204 22.19 -2.00 -0.18
C LYS A 204 22.19 -0.49 -0.45
N ILE A 205 21.02 0.05 -0.72
CA ILE A 205 20.79 1.48 -0.93
C ILE A 205 19.88 1.96 0.19
N LYS A 206 20.36 2.90 1.01
CA LYS A 206 19.56 3.54 2.06
C LYS A 206 18.91 4.82 1.53
N LEU A 207 17.87 5.30 2.21
CA LEU A 207 17.20 6.57 1.86
C LEU A 207 18.17 7.73 1.66
N LYS A 208 19.17 7.84 2.56
CA LYS A 208 20.19 8.88 2.51
C LYS A 208 21.06 8.84 1.26
N ASP A 209 21.20 7.66 0.65
CA ASP A 209 22.01 7.44 -0.53
C ASP A 209 21.23 7.84 -1.80
N LEU A 210 19.89 7.88 -1.73
CA LEU A 210 19.02 8.38 -2.79
C LEU A 210 19.02 9.91 -2.88
N TYR A 211 19.23 10.59 -1.74
CA TYR A 211 19.36 12.05 -1.73
C TYR A 211 20.65 12.47 -2.44
N ASP A 212 20.49 13.00 -3.64
CA ASP A 212 21.58 13.49 -4.48
C ASP A 212 22.43 14.54 -3.74
N LYS A 213 23.74 14.59 -4.00
CA LYS A 213 24.62 15.64 -3.43
C LYS A 213 24.15 17.05 -3.83
N ASN A 214 23.54 17.20 -5.01
CA ASN A 214 22.98 18.46 -5.51
C ASN A 214 21.66 18.86 -4.82
N ILE A 215 20.97 17.90 -4.20
CA ILE A 215 19.72 18.10 -3.46
C ILE A 215 20.00 18.65 -2.05
N GLN A 216 21.26 18.64 -1.59
CA GLN A 216 21.69 19.26 -0.33
C GLN A 216 21.79 20.79 -0.38
N ASN A 217 21.45 21.43 -1.52
CA ASN A 217 21.17 22.87 -1.51
C ASN A 217 19.96 23.12 -0.58
N ASN A 218 20.05 24.14 0.28
CA ASN A 218 19.21 24.43 1.46
C ASN A 218 17.66 24.41 1.31
N ASN A 219 17.10 24.05 0.16
CA ASN A 219 15.67 24.10 -0.15
C ASN A 219 15.01 22.72 -0.34
N PHE A 220 15.74 21.59 -0.32
CA PHE A 220 15.07 20.30 -0.45
C PHE A 220 14.37 19.88 0.85
N ILE A 221 13.04 19.88 0.81
CA ILE A 221 12.18 19.51 1.95
C ILE A 221 11.54 18.11 1.81
N GLY A 222 11.88 17.37 0.75
CA GLY A 222 11.50 15.96 0.53
C GLY A 222 10.97 15.66 -0.87
N TYR A 223 11.01 14.40 -1.30
CA TYR A 223 10.58 13.98 -2.65
C TYR A 223 9.13 14.31 -2.97
N ASN A 224 8.23 14.30 -1.98
CA ASN A 224 6.84 14.67 -2.20
C ASN A 224 6.68 16.15 -2.58
N GLU A 225 7.43 17.04 -1.93
CA GLU A 225 7.37 18.46 -2.25
C GLU A 225 8.12 18.76 -3.54
N LYS A 226 9.29 18.12 -3.76
CA LYS A 226 10.01 18.18 -5.04
C LYS A 226 9.12 17.74 -6.22
N SER A 227 8.40 16.62 -6.08
CA SER A 227 7.48 16.13 -7.12
C SER A 227 6.32 17.11 -7.37
N ARG A 228 5.84 17.82 -6.34
CA ARG A 228 4.82 18.88 -6.50
C ARG A 228 5.39 20.12 -7.18
N GLU A 229 6.60 20.52 -6.84
CA GLU A 229 7.31 21.63 -7.49
C GLU A 229 7.55 21.31 -8.96
N GLU A 230 8.11 20.13 -9.27
CA GLU A 230 8.30 19.64 -10.65
C GLU A 230 6.97 19.63 -11.42
N PHE A 231 5.88 19.17 -10.79
CA PHE A 231 4.56 19.20 -11.42
C PHE A 231 4.09 20.64 -11.74
N LEU A 232 4.25 21.57 -10.81
CA LEU A 232 3.88 22.98 -11.02
C LEU A 232 4.76 23.62 -12.10
N ASP A 233 6.07 23.37 -12.09
CA ASP A 233 7.00 23.86 -13.09
C ASP A 233 6.60 23.34 -14.48
N ASN A 234 6.38 22.03 -14.63
CA ASN A 234 5.92 21.44 -15.89
C ASN A 234 4.61 22.08 -16.37
N TYR A 235 3.65 22.28 -15.47
CA TYR A 235 2.37 22.93 -15.77
C TYR A 235 2.54 24.39 -16.25
N PHE A 236 3.39 25.18 -15.59
CA PHE A 236 3.60 26.59 -15.95
C PHE A 236 4.46 26.78 -17.21
N TYR A 237 5.44 25.90 -17.41
CA TYR A 237 6.39 25.99 -18.53
C TYR A 237 5.99 25.15 -19.75
N LYS A 238 4.85 24.45 -19.70
CA LYS A 238 4.34 23.57 -20.77
C LYS A 238 5.34 22.49 -21.19
N ASP A 239 6.11 21.98 -20.23
CA ASP A 239 6.92 20.78 -20.42
C ASP A 239 6.01 19.57 -20.16
N ASP A 240 5.09 19.37 -21.09
CA ASP A 240 3.92 18.51 -20.94
C ASP A 240 4.31 17.04 -21.14
N ASN A 241 5.08 16.49 -20.19
CA ASN A 241 5.09 15.04 -19.92
C ASN A 241 3.76 14.65 -19.25
N VAL A 242 2.65 14.90 -19.94
CA VAL A 242 1.30 14.58 -19.44
C VAL A 242 1.18 13.06 -19.45
N GLY A 243 1.01 12.47 -18.27
CA GLY A 243 0.65 11.06 -18.16
C GLY A 243 -0.66 10.81 -18.88
N ASP A 244 -0.64 9.97 -19.91
CA ASP A 244 -1.85 9.55 -20.61
C ASP A 244 -2.69 8.63 -19.71
N ILE A 245 -4.01 8.85 -19.66
CA ILE A 245 -4.94 7.96 -18.96
C ILE A 245 -4.90 6.54 -19.54
N GLU A 246 -4.54 6.40 -20.82
CA GLU A 246 -4.32 5.10 -21.47
C GLU A 246 -3.15 4.34 -20.81
N ASN A 247 -2.11 5.04 -20.35
CA ASN A 247 -1.03 4.41 -19.60
C ASN A 247 -1.54 3.85 -18.26
N GLU A 248 -2.56 4.45 -17.66
CA GLU A 248 -3.13 4.01 -16.38
C GLU A 248 -4.16 2.88 -16.52
N GLN A 249 -4.44 2.42 -17.75
CA GLN A 249 -5.51 1.45 -18.00
C GLN A 249 -5.34 0.14 -17.22
N LEU A 250 -4.10 -0.37 -17.09
CA LEU A 250 -3.84 -1.58 -16.30
C LEU A 250 -4.13 -1.34 -14.80
N ALA A 251 -3.74 -0.18 -14.26
CA ALA A 251 -4.01 0.18 -12.87
C ALA A 251 -5.52 0.23 -12.61
N ILE A 252 -6.26 0.86 -13.53
CA ILE A 252 -7.72 0.97 -13.49
C ILE A 252 -8.38 -0.41 -13.52
N GLU A 253 -7.96 -1.30 -14.42
CA GLU A 253 -8.51 -2.66 -14.51
C GLU A 253 -8.23 -3.47 -13.24
N ILE A 254 -7.01 -3.39 -12.68
CA ILE A 254 -6.68 -4.05 -11.40
C ILE A 254 -7.54 -3.47 -10.27
N LEU A 255 -7.65 -2.16 -10.15
CA LEU A 255 -8.44 -1.49 -9.11
C LEU A 255 -9.93 -1.85 -9.21
N TYR A 256 -10.46 -1.91 -10.43
CA TYR A 256 -11.82 -2.33 -10.71
C TYR A 256 -12.06 -3.79 -10.29
N SER A 257 -11.18 -4.71 -10.67
CA SER A 257 -11.29 -6.11 -10.24
C SER A 257 -11.18 -6.26 -8.72
N CYS A 258 -10.28 -5.52 -8.06
CA CYS A 258 -10.21 -5.45 -6.60
C CYS A 258 -11.53 -4.96 -5.98
N SER A 259 -12.18 -3.97 -6.60
CA SER A 259 -13.46 -3.43 -6.13
C SER A 259 -14.60 -4.44 -6.26
N LYS A 260 -14.59 -5.23 -7.33
CA LYS A 260 -15.51 -6.36 -7.48
C LYS A 260 -15.28 -7.44 -6.43
N ILE A 261 -14.04 -7.74 -6.05
CA ILE A 261 -13.77 -8.67 -4.94
C ILE A 261 -14.44 -8.20 -3.64
N ILE A 262 -14.36 -6.90 -3.35
CA ILE A 262 -15.04 -6.28 -2.20
C ILE A 262 -16.56 -6.50 -2.30
N TYR A 263 -17.14 -6.12 -3.44
CA TYR A 263 -18.56 -6.30 -3.72
C TYR A 263 -19.00 -7.77 -3.57
N ASN A 264 -18.23 -8.71 -4.13
CA ASN A 264 -18.52 -10.13 -4.08
C ASN A 264 -18.51 -10.67 -2.65
N LYS A 265 -17.58 -10.21 -1.79
CA LYS A 265 -17.61 -10.59 -0.37
C LYS A 265 -18.91 -10.14 0.31
N TYR A 266 -19.33 -8.89 0.13
CA TYR A 266 -20.55 -8.37 0.75
C TYR A 266 -21.84 -9.04 0.25
N ASN A 267 -21.80 -9.63 -0.95
CA ASN A 267 -22.93 -10.32 -1.56
C ASN A 267 -22.80 -11.86 -1.53
N HIS A 268 -21.85 -12.40 -0.76
CA HIS A 268 -21.62 -13.85 -0.62
C HIS A 268 -21.36 -14.58 -1.95
N MET A 269 -20.73 -13.91 -2.91
CA MET A 269 -20.35 -14.46 -4.21
C MET A 269 -18.89 -14.92 -4.23
N GLU A 270 -18.50 -15.62 -5.30
CA GLU A 270 -17.11 -16.00 -5.51
C GLU A 270 -16.19 -14.78 -5.59
N LYS A 271 -15.11 -14.81 -4.82
CA LYS A 271 -14.12 -13.72 -4.74
C LYS A 271 -12.99 -13.97 -5.73
N ILE A 272 -13.36 -14.12 -7.00
CA ILE A 272 -12.44 -14.26 -8.12
C ILE A 272 -12.89 -13.36 -9.27
N GLU A 273 -11.96 -12.66 -9.89
CA GLU A 273 -12.24 -11.78 -11.03
C GLU A 273 -11.16 -11.90 -12.10
N THR A 274 -11.56 -11.66 -13.34
CA THR A 274 -10.61 -11.53 -14.45
C THR A 274 -10.16 -10.07 -14.55
N ILE A 275 -8.88 -9.88 -14.83
CA ILE A 275 -8.26 -8.58 -15.11
C ILE A 275 -8.03 -8.53 -16.61
N LYS A 276 -8.58 -7.51 -17.26
CA LYS A 276 -8.29 -7.27 -18.68
C LYS A 276 -6.91 -6.65 -18.78
N ILE A 277 -6.09 -7.19 -19.66
CA ILE A 277 -4.79 -6.63 -19.97
C ILE A 277 -4.99 -5.70 -21.16
N PRO A 278 -4.63 -4.41 -21.04
CA PRO A 278 -4.63 -3.48 -22.16
C PRO A 278 -3.93 -4.09 -23.37
N LYS A 279 -4.49 -3.88 -24.56
CA LYS A 279 -3.78 -4.24 -25.79
C LYS A 279 -2.85 -3.08 -26.10
N GLU A 280 -1.60 -3.38 -26.46
CA GLU A 280 -0.77 -2.41 -27.17
C GLU A 280 -1.52 -2.05 -28.46
N GLU A 281 -2.01 -0.80 -28.58
CA GLU A 281 -2.40 -0.27 -29.89
C GLU A 281 -1.10 0.00 -30.66
N ASN A 282 -0.97 -0.64 -31.82
CA ASN A 282 0.16 -0.47 -32.74
C ASN A 282 0.04 0.84 -33.52
#